data_AF-A0A382FZH1-F1
#
_entry.id   AF-A0A382FZH1-F1
#
_cell.length_a   1.000
_cell.length_b   1.000
_cell.length_c   1.000
_cell.angle_alpha   90.00
_cell.angle_beta   90.00
_cell.angle_gamma   90.00
#
_symmetry.space_group_name_H-M   'P 1'
#
loop_
_entity.id
_entity.type
_entity.pdbx_description
1 polymer ?
#
loop_
_entity_poly.entity_id
_entity_poly.type
_entity_poly.pdbx_seq_one_letter_code
_entity_poly.pdbx_strand_id
1 'polypeptide(L)'
;MRIYLLILFTLVLGACTKTVETVYHEDKDLTRFTTKPFKTEKKNKEIELVAEKECAGKVICTDQEIKLRVIHAGRFTFLKGKDLDLETEQGQINLNQRDYSYTYDILRKAKDGTSGLLTEQFLIWVSEPDFKKAAHAEQATLYIGEFAFELTSEERIPWQILMDKGRLLEIMDEEQQREYGQYQHETKGKKQHDLRKKRMVSEAAESTWKMVQDSNNPEDFRYFLEQFPDSPYAIPAKLKLKQLERGKE
;
A
#
# COMPACT_ATOMS: atom_id res chain seq x y z
N MET A 1 -8.80 1.37 63.85
CA MET A 1 -8.21 1.36 62.49
C MET A 1 -8.98 0.37 61.63
N ARG A 2 -9.79 0.84 60.67
CA ARG A 2 -10.44 -0.01 59.66
C ARG A 2 -9.83 0.35 58.31
N ILE A 3 -9.10 -0.58 57.71
CA ILE A 3 -8.50 -0.44 56.38
C ILE A 3 -9.51 -1.00 55.39
N TYR A 4 -10.05 -0.14 54.53
CA TYR A 4 -10.90 -0.55 53.41
C TYR A 4 -10.00 -0.95 52.24
N LEU A 5 -10.00 -2.23 51.88
CA LEU A 5 -9.41 -2.73 50.64
C LEU A 5 -10.34 -2.35 49.48
N LEU A 6 -9.96 -1.34 48.70
CA LEU A 6 -10.55 -1.04 47.40
C LEU A 6 -9.93 -2.02 46.38
N ILE A 7 -10.67 -3.06 46.03
CA ILE A 7 -10.36 -3.93 44.89
C ILE A 7 -10.74 -3.15 43.62
N LEU A 8 -9.73 -2.58 42.97
CA LEU A 8 -9.86 -1.94 41.67
C LEU A 8 -10.01 -3.05 40.61
N PHE A 9 -11.24 -3.36 40.20
CA PHE A 9 -11.49 -4.21 39.04
C PHE A 9 -11.05 -3.45 37.79
N THR A 10 -9.87 -3.78 37.25
CA THR A 10 -9.45 -3.35 35.92
C THR A 10 -10.24 -4.15 34.88
N LEU A 11 -11.32 -3.55 34.38
CA LEU A 11 -12.01 -4.03 33.19
C LEU A 11 -11.06 -3.89 31.99
N VAL A 12 -10.40 -4.99 31.61
CA VAL A 12 -9.71 -5.07 30.31
C VAL A 12 -10.79 -5.23 29.26
N LEU A 13 -11.24 -4.12 28.68
CA LEU A 13 -12.02 -4.13 27.45
C LEU A 13 -11.11 -4.71 26.36
N GLY A 14 -11.30 -5.99 26.03
CA GLY A 14 -10.67 -6.59 24.85
C GLY A 14 -11.17 -5.85 23.63
N ALA A 15 -10.33 -4.98 23.05
CA ALA A 15 -10.62 -4.35 21.77
C ALA A 15 -10.76 -5.46 20.71
N CYS A 16 -12.00 -5.77 20.33
CA CYS A 16 -12.27 -6.66 19.21
C CYS A 16 -11.75 -5.96 17.95
N THR A 17 -10.58 -6.41 17.47
CA THR A 17 -10.03 -5.91 16.21
C THR A 17 -10.91 -6.41 15.07
N LYS A 18 -11.58 -5.47 14.37
CA LYS A 18 -12.41 -5.78 13.20
C LYS A 18 -11.56 -6.48 12.12
N THR A 19 -12.16 -7.40 11.37
CA THR A 19 -11.47 -8.14 10.30
C THR A 19 -11.03 -7.22 9.16
N VAL A 20 -11.79 -6.17 8.91
CA VAL A 20 -11.39 -5.02 8.07
C VAL A 20 -11.70 -3.75 8.85
N GLU A 21 -10.70 -2.90 9.04
CA GLU A 21 -10.83 -1.61 9.67
C GLU A 21 -11.34 -0.58 8.65
N THR A 22 -12.28 0.27 9.06
CA THR A 22 -12.83 1.35 8.24
C THR A 22 -12.52 2.68 8.90
N VAL A 23 -11.73 3.52 8.23
CA VAL A 23 -11.32 4.84 8.73
C VAL A 23 -11.67 5.90 7.70
N TYR A 24 -12.41 6.93 8.12
CA TYR A 24 -12.67 8.10 7.29
C TYR A 24 -11.65 9.21 7.58
N HIS A 25 -11.06 9.76 6.53
CA HIS A 25 -10.11 10.86 6.56
C HIS A 25 -10.78 12.14 6.05
N GLU A 26 -11.29 12.94 6.98
CA GLU A 26 -12.03 14.20 6.69
C GLU A 26 -11.22 15.19 5.84
N ASP A 27 -9.92 15.31 6.09
CA ASP A 27 -9.02 16.23 5.39
C ASP A 27 -8.88 15.92 3.89
N LYS A 28 -9.08 14.65 3.53
CA LYS A 28 -8.95 14.16 2.15
C LYS A 28 -10.28 13.82 1.51
N ASP A 29 -11.36 13.84 2.28
CA ASP A 29 -12.67 13.32 1.88
C ASP A 29 -12.52 11.90 1.30
N LEU A 30 -11.97 10.99 2.10
CA LEU A 30 -11.60 9.64 1.69
C LEU A 30 -11.85 8.62 2.81
N THR A 31 -12.49 7.51 2.49
CA THR A 31 -12.53 6.33 3.36
C THR A 31 -11.47 5.33 2.96
N ARG A 32 -10.75 4.83 3.96
CA ARG A 32 -9.80 3.73 3.84
C ARG A 32 -10.34 2.49 4.54
N PHE A 33 -10.31 1.37 3.82
CA PHE A 33 -10.59 0.03 4.32
C PHE A 33 -9.29 -0.76 4.38
N THR A 34 -8.90 -1.25 5.56
CA THR A 34 -7.63 -1.95 5.77
C THR A 34 -7.89 -3.33 6.35
N THR A 35 -7.42 -4.38 5.68
CA THR A 35 -7.59 -5.75 6.21
C THR A 35 -6.71 -5.98 7.41
N LYS A 36 -7.18 -6.81 8.36
CA LYS A 36 -6.30 -7.36 9.39
C LYS A 36 -5.10 -8.06 8.74
N PRO A 37 -3.85 -7.80 9.18
CA PRO A 37 -2.68 -8.50 8.68
C PRO A 37 -2.81 -9.99 8.97
N PHE A 38 -2.40 -10.81 8.01
CA PHE A 38 -2.10 -12.21 8.27
C PHE A 38 -0.66 -12.52 7.86
N LYS A 39 -0.12 -13.59 8.45
CA LYS A 39 1.28 -13.97 8.33
C LYS A 39 1.39 -15.40 7.84
N THR A 40 2.29 -15.63 6.89
CA THR A 40 2.62 -16.96 6.40
C THR A 40 4.15 -17.13 6.38
N GLU A 41 4.61 -18.36 6.55
CA GLU A 41 6.03 -18.67 6.71
C GLU A 41 6.48 -19.82 5.79
N LYS A 42 7.62 -19.63 5.12
CA LYS A 42 8.27 -20.67 4.32
C LYS A 42 9.76 -20.68 4.59
N LYS A 43 10.32 -21.85 4.97
CA LYS A 43 11.77 -22.03 5.21
C LYS A 43 12.36 -20.92 6.11
N ASN A 44 11.72 -20.63 7.26
CA ASN A 44 12.11 -19.59 8.23
C ASN A 44 12.04 -18.15 7.70
N LYS A 45 11.34 -17.92 6.58
CA LYS A 45 11.00 -16.59 6.08
C LYS A 45 9.53 -16.36 6.36
N GLU A 46 9.21 -15.46 7.29
CA GLU A 46 7.84 -14.99 7.51
C GLU A 46 7.58 -13.76 6.64
N ILE A 47 6.41 -13.68 6.05
CA ILE A 47 5.87 -12.48 5.42
C ILE A 47 4.54 -12.11 6.08
N GLU A 48 4.23 -10.82 6.08
CA GLU A 48 2.95 -10.27 6.49
C GLU A 48 2.28 -9.60 5.30
N LEU A 49 0.99 -9.87 5.12
CA LEU A 49 0.20 -9.35 4.01
C LEU A 49 -0.93 -8.46 4.53
N VAL A 50 -1.05 -7.26 3.94
CA VAL A 50 -2.10 -6.28 4.27
C VAL A 50 -2.67 -5.69 2.98
N ALA A 51 -3.98 -5.77 2.81
CA ALA A 51 -4.68 -5.13 1.70
C ALA A 51 -5.40 -3.86 2.17
N GLU A 52 -5.38 -2.83 1.33
CA GLU A 52 -6.01 -1.55 1.56
C GLU A 52 -6.81 -1.13 0.33
N LYS A 53 -8.04 -0.68 0.55
CA LYS A 53 -8.90 -0.06 -0.47
C LYS A 53 -9.24 1.36 -0.05
N GLU A 54 -9.08 2.31 -0.96
CA GLU A 54 -9.39 3.72 -0.73
C GLU A 54 -10.53 4.17 -1.64
N CYS A 55 -11.56 4.77 -1.03
CA CYS A 55 -12.75 5.27 -1.71
C CYS A 55 -12.92 6.76 -1.40
N ALA A 56 -13.24 7.57 -2.42
CA ALA A 56 -13.55 8.98 -2.23
C ALA A 56 -14.90 9.15 -1.51
N GLY A 57 -14.90 9.96 -0.45
CA GLY A 57 -16.03 10.16 0.44
C GLY A 57 -16.35 8.93 1.30
N LYS A 58 -17.46 9.02 2.04
CA LYS A 58 -18.00 7.93 2.87
C LYS A 58 -18.74 6.90 2.02
N VAL A 59 -18.00 6.17 1.19
CA VAL A 59 -18.58 5.23 0.20
C VAL A 59 -17.80 3.92 0.16
N ILE A 60 -18.51 2.81 -0.03
CA ILE A 60 -17.90 1.53 -0.41
C ILE A 60 -17.90 1.47 -1.94
N CYS A 61 -16.81 1.97 -2.53
CA CYS A 61 -16.62 2.08 -3.97
C CYS A 61 -16.35 0.71 -4.64
N THR A 62 -16.51 0.65 -5.95
CA THR A 62 -16.15 -0.50 -6.81
C THR A 62 -15.15 -0.07 -7.88
N ASP A 63 -14.53 -1.05 -8.54
CA ASP A 63 -13.57 -0.86 -9.64
C ASP A 63 -12.36 0.01 -9.26
N GLN A 64 -11.88 -0.13 -8.01
CA GLN A 64 -10.68 0.57 -7.53
C GLN A 64 -9.48 -0.36 -7.39
N GLU A 65 -8.28 0.21 -7.52
CA GLU A 65 -7.06 -0.53 -7.22
C GLU A 65 -6.98 -0.87 -5.73
N ILE A 66 -6.58 -2.11 -5.45
CA ILE A 66 -6.31 -2.59 -4.11
C ILE A 66 -4.81 -2.48 -3.88
N LYS A 67 -4.43 -1.73 -2.84
CA LYS A 67 -3.04 -1.67 -2.41
C LYS A 67 -2.73 -2.90 -1.58
N LEU A 68 -1.83 -3.75 -2.06
CA LEU A 68 -1.32 -4.90 -1.32
C LEU A 68 0.08 -4.58 -0.79
N ARG A 69 0.27 -4.68 0.52
CA ARG A 69 1.56 -4.60 1.18
C ARG A 69 2.06 -6.00 1.49
N VAL A 70 3.28 -6.30 1.03
CA VAL A 70 4.03 -7.51 1.41
C VAL A 70 5.19 -7.05 2.27
N ILE A 71 5.18 -7.45 3.54
CA ILE A 71 6.13 -6.97 4.54
C ILE A 71 6.97 -8.16 5.02
N HIS A 72 8.28 -7.98 5.08
CA HIS A 72 9.20 -8.93 5.68
C HIS A 72 10.02 -8.25 6.75
N ALA A 73 10.15 -8.87 7.92
CA ALA A 73 11.00 -8.39 9.00
C ALA A 73 12.07 -9.45 9.32
N GLY A 74 13.34 -9.09 9.13
CA GLY A 74 14.47 -10.00 9.30
C GLY A 74 15.80 -9.27 9.50
N ARG A 75 16.90 -10.02 9.57
CA ARG A 75 18.25 -9.43 9.69
C ARG A 75 18.84 -8.98 8.35
N PHE A 76 18.47 -9.68 7.29
CA PHE A 76 19.01 -9.50 5.94
C PHE A 76 17.88 -9.27 4.94
N THR A 77 18.22 -8.65 3.81
CA THR A 77 17.30 -8.44 2.71
C THR A 77 16.78 -9.78 2.17
N PHE A 78 15.48 -9.87 1.99
CA PHE A 78 14.76 -11.00 1.42
C PHE A 78 13.93 -10.58 0.21
N LEU A 79 13.21 -9.44 0.31
CA LEU A 79 12.33 -8.96 -0.75
C LEU A 79 13.10 -8.32 -1.90
N LYS A 80 14.11 -7.50 -1.58
CA LYS A 80 14.85 -6.72 -2.57
C LYS A 80 15.42 -7.61 -3.69
N GLY A 81 15.10 -7.26 -4.94
CA GLY A 81 15.59 -7.97 -6.13
C GLY A 81 14.91 -9.31 -6.42
N LYS A 82 13.82 -9.65 -5.71
CA LYS A 82 12.98 -10.82 -6.02
C LYS A 82 11.75 -10.40 -6.79
N ASP A 83 11.39 -11.21 -7.78
CA ASP A 83 10.12 -11.10 -8.47
C ASP A 83 8.98 -11.63 -7.60
N LEU A 84 7.79 -11.04 -7.75
CA LEU A 84 6.57 -11.48 -7.07
C LEU A 84 5.51 -11.82 -8.11
N ASP A 85 4.96 -13.00 -7.93
CA ASP A 85 3.86 -13.53 -8.73
C ASP A 85 2.89 -14.24 -7.80
N LEU A 86 1.59 -14.09 -8.07
CA LEU A 86 0.55 -14.77 -7.33
C LEU A 86 -0.15 -15.75 -8.26
N GLU A 87 0.00 -17.04 -7.99
CA GLU A 87 -0.60 -18.10 -8.78
C GLU A 87 -1.88 -18.59 -8.12
N THR A 88 -2.91 -18.79 -8.94
CA THR A 88 -4.20 -19.36 -8.54
C THR A 88 -4.62 -20.39 -9.57
N GLU A 89 -5.68 -21.16 -9.30
CA GLU A 89 -6.26 -22.05 -10.31
C GLU A 89 -6.80 -21.30 -11.54
N GLN A 90 -7.00 -19.98 -11.43
CA GLN A 90 -7.50 -19.10 -12.49
C GLN A 90 -6.37 -18.42 -13.30
N GLY A 91 -5.12 -18.74 -12.99
CA GLY A 91 -3.92 -18.21 -13.64
C GLY A 91 -3.03 -17.38 -12.73
N GLN A 92 -1.96 -16.83 -13.33
CA GLN A 92 -0.93 -16.07 -12.65
C GLN A 92 -1.23 -14.55 -12.71
N ILE A 93 -1.05 -13.87 -11.59
CA ILE A 93 -1.15 -12.42 -11.43
C ILE A 93 0.26 -11.87 -11.19
N ASN A 94 0.74 -11.03 -12.10
CA ASN A 94 2.05 -10.40 -12.00
C ASN A 94 2.00 -9.24 -11.00
N LEU A 95 2.86 -9.27 -9.98
CA LEU A 95 2.93 -8.26 -8.90
C LEU A 95 4.25 -7.45 -8.94
N ASN A 96 4.89 -7.35 -10.11
CA ASN A 96 6.18 -6.69 -10.30
C ASN A 96 6.12 -5.19 -10.56
N GLN A 97 4.93 -4.63 -10.80
CA GLN A 97 4.71 -3.18 -10.74
C GLN A 97 4.46 -2.76 -9.28
N ARG A 98 5.53 -2.35 -8.59
CA ARG A 98 5.52 -2.12 -7.13
C ARG A 98 6.55 -1.10 -6.68
N ASP A 99 6.28 -0.51 -5.52
CA ASP A 99 7.24 0.31 -4.79
C ASP A 99 7.95 -0.50 -3.72
N TYR A 100 9.27 -0.31 -3.59
CA TYR A 100 10.08 -0.89 -2.52
C TYR A 100 10.49 0.17 -1.51
N SER A 101 10.34 -0.17 -0.23
CA SER A 101 10.85 0.62 0.88
C SER A 101 11.41 -0.28 1.97
N TYR A 102 12.30 0.26 2.79
CA TYR A 102 12.80 -0.45 3.95
C TYR A 102 13.10 0.51 5.11
N THR A 103 13.11 -0.04 6.31
CA THR A 103 13.61 0.62 7.53
C THR A 103 14.55 -0.31 8.26
N TYR A 104 15.48 0.25 9.03
CA TYR A 104 16.42 -0.52 9.84
C TYR A 104 16.47 0.04 11.26
N ASP A 105 16.24 -0.83 12.24
CA ASP A 105 16.30 -0.49 13.66
C ASP A 105 17.39 -1.32 14.34
N ILE A 106 18.45 -0.65 14.79
CA ILE A 106 19.60 -1.26 15.48
C ILE A 106 19.29 -1.79 16.88
N LEU A 107 18.27 -1.26 17.57
CA LEU A 107 17.94 -1.61 18.95
C LEU A 107 16.96 -2.78 19.03
N ARG A 108 16.14 -2.98 17.98
CA ARG A 108 15.25 -4.14 17.89
C ARG A 108 16.00 -5.43 17.59
N LYS A 109 15.50 -6.52 18.14
CA LYS A 109 15.99 -7.88 17.87
C LYS A 109 15.16 -8.54 16.79
N ALA A 110 15.82 -9.25 15.88
CA ALA A 110 15.18 -10.15 14.94
C ALA A 110 14.64 -11.41 15.65
N LYS A 111 13.82 -12.20 14.95
CA LYS A 111 13.24 -13.45 15.49
C LYS A 111 14.31 -14.44 15.97
N ASP A 112 15.50 -14.41 15.39
CA ASP A 112 16.65 -15.24 15.79
C ASP A 112 17.39 -14.71 17.04
N GLY A 113 16.91 -13.63 17.65
CA GLY A 113 17.47 -13.02 18.85
C GLY A 113 18.65 -12.07 18.58
N THR A 114 19.10 -11.95 17.33
CA THR A 114 20.21 -11.07 16.97
C THR A 114 19.76 -9.61 16.92
N SER A 115 20.64 -8.68 17.32
CA SER A 115 20.35 -7.24 17.28
C SER A 115 20.38 -6.69 15.86
N GLY A 116 19.49 -5.76 15.55
CA GLY A 116 19.28 -5.21 14.22
C GLY A 116 18.08 -5.86 13.54
N LEU A 117 17.07 -5.06 13.19
CA LEU A 117 15.89 -5.49 12.46
C LEU A 117 15.71 -4.65 11.19
N LEU A 118 15.90 -5.30 10.04
CA LEU A 118 15.52 -4.79 8.73
C LEU A 118 14.06 -5.13 8.48
N THR A 119 13.23 -4.12 8.26
CA THR A 119 11.85 -4.30 7.78
C THR A 119 11.77 -3.84 6.34
N GLU A 120 11.48 -4.75 5.44
CA GLU A 120 11.26 -4.48 4.03
C GLU A 120 9.78 -4.49 3.71
N GLN A 121 9.38 -3.70 2.72
CA GLN A 121 8.02 -3.64 2.23
C GLN A 121 8.00 -3.48 0.71
N PHE A 122 7.19 -4.31 0.07
CA PHE A 122 6.63 -4.01 -1.24
C PHE A 122 5.22 -3.44 -1.10
N LEU A 123 4.93 -2.36 -1.83
CA LEU A 123 3.59 -1.80 -2.01
C LEU A 123 3.19 -2.00 -3.47
N ILE A 124 2.13 -2.77 -3.69
CA ILE A 124 1.68 -3.20 -5.01
C ILE A 124 0.26 -2.67 -5.24
N TRP A 125 -0.05 -2.24 -6.46
CA TRP A 125 -1.41 -1.89 -6.87
C TRP A 125 -1.98 -3.03 -7.71
N VAL A 126 -2.99 -3.70 -7.17
CA VAL A 126 -3.66 -4.85 -7.81
C VAL A 126 -5.02 -4.39 -8.32
N SER A 127 -5.39 -4.80 -9.53
CA SER A 127 -6.73 -4.53 -10.06
C SER A 127 -7.79 -5.22 -9.19
N GLU A 128 -8.97 -4.61 -9.01
CA GLU A 128 -10.07 -5.26 -8.28
C GLU A 128 -10.42 -6.65 -8.85
N PRO A 129 -10.49 -6.87 -10.19
CA PRO A 129 -10.71 -8.19 -10.75
C PRO A 129 -9.64 -9.22 -10.36
N ASP A 130 -8.36 -8.88 -10.46
CA ASP A 130 -7.29 -9.82 -10.13
C ASP A 130 -7.22 -10.08 -8.62
N PHE A 131 -7.44 -9.06 -7.80
CA PHE A 131 -7.51 -9.22 -6.36
C PHE A 131 -8.70 -10.12 -5.95
N LYS A 132 -9.85 -10.00 -6.61
CA LYS A 132 -11.00 -10.90 -6.41
C LYS A 132 -10.67 -12.34 -6.77
N LYS A 133 -9.97 -12.58 -7.90
CA LYS A 133 -9.51 -13.94 -8.27
C LYS A 133 -8.70 -14.54 -7.12
N ALA A 134 -7.71 -13.80 -6.62
CA ALA A 134 -6.89 -14.25 -5.49
C ALA A 134 -7.69 -14.46 -4.19
N ALA A 135 -8.56 -13.53 -3.83
CA ALA A 135 -9.34 -13.58 -2.59
C ALA A 135 -10.27 -14.80 -2.53
N HIS A 136 -10.88 -15.16 -3.66
CA HIS A 136 -11.87 -16.23 -3.77
C HIS A 136 -11.34 -17.53 -4.38
N ALA A 137 -10.06 -17.56 -4.75
CA ALA A 137 -9.41 -18.77 -5.26
C ALA A 137 -9.48 -19.92 -4.25
N GLU A 138 -9.60 -21.15 -4.74
CA GLU A 138 -9.46 -22.34 -3.91
C GLU A 138 -8.03 -22.46 -3.40
N GLN A 139 -7.06 -22.23 -4.31
CA GLN A 139 -5.63 -22.29 -4.01
C GLN A 139 -4.97 -20.98 -4.45
N ALA A 140 -4.17 -20.39 -3.57
CA ALA A 140 -3.39 -19.21 -3.92
C ALA A 140 -1.99 -19.34 -3.35
N THR A 141 -0.98 -19.20 -4.22
CA THR A 141 0.42 -19.30 -3.84
C THR A 141 1.13 -18.03 -4.25
N LEU A 142 1.67 -17.30 -3.27
CA LEU A 142 2.53 -16.15 -3.52
C LEU A 142 3.97 -16.61 -3.68
N TYR A 143 4.53 -16.39 -4.86
CA TYR A 143 5.92 -16.61 -5.16
C TYR A 143 6.73 -15.34 -4.87
N ILE A 144 7.83 -15.50 -4.14
CA ILE A 144 8.84 -14.46 -3.91
C ILE A 144 10.18 -15.04 -4.36
N GLY A 145 10.56 -14.80 -5.61
CA GLY A 145 11.62 -15.54 -6.27
C GLY A 145 11.35 -17.05 -6.25
N GLU A 146 12.21 -17.82 -5.60
CA GLU A 146 12.08 -19.29 -5.50
C GLU A 146 11.20 -19.76 -4.33
N PHE A 147 10.69 -18.85 -3.49
CA PHE A 147 9.92 -19.19 -2.30
C PHE A 147 8.43 -19.19 -2.61
N ALA A 148 7.78 -20.34 -2.44
CA ALA A 148 6.34 -20.50 -2.58
C ALA A 148 5.65 -20.43 -1.20
N PHE A 149 4.88 -19.36 -1.00
CA PHE A 149 4.06 -19.14 0.18
C PHE A 149 2.62 -19.51 -0.12
N GLU A 150 2.15 -20.61 0.46
CA GLU A 150 0.74 -20.98 0.39
C GLU A 150 -0.05 -19.98 1.23
N LEU A 151 -1.02 -19.35 0.59
CA LEU A 151 -2.04 -18.56 1.26
C LEU A 151 -3.21 -19.51 1.45
N THR A 152 -3.72 -19.66 2.67
CA THR A 152 -4.91 -20.49 2.92
C THR A 152 -6.19 -19.68 2.68
N SER A 153 -7.30 -20.37 2.40
CA SER A 153 -8.60 -19.70 2.23
C SER A 153 -9.04 -18.97 3.51
N GLU A 154 -8.73 -19.54 4.68
CA GLU A 154 -9.00 -18.93 5.99
C GLU A 154 -8.24 -17.60 6.18
N GLU A 155 -6.95 -17.58 5.84
CA GLU A 155 -6.13 -16.37 5.91
C GLU A 155 -6.61 -15.28 4.95
N ARG A 156 -7.24 -15.66 3.82
CA ARG A 156 -7.81 -14.73 2.84
C ARG A 156 -9.23 -14.25 3.15
N ILE A 157 -9.84 -14.68 4.26
CA ILE A 157 -11.17 -14.18 4.67
C ILE A 157 -11.24 -12.63 4.71
N PRO A 158 -10.26 -11.91 5.27
CA PRO A 158 -10.26 -10.44 5.23
C PRO A 158 -10.29 -9.86 3.81
N TRP A 159 -9.63 -10.51 2.84
CA TRP A 159 -9.63 -10.09 1.45
C TRP A 159 -11.00 -10.28 0.79
N GLN A 160 -11.66 -11.41 1.08
CA GLN A 160 -13.02 -11.67 0.61
C GLN A 160 -14.02 -10.66 1.19
N ILE A 161 -13.90 -10.33 2.47
CA ILE A 161 -14.73 -9.31 3.10
C ILE A 161 -14.48 -7.96 2.44
N LEU A 162 -13.22 -7.53 2.29
CA LEU A 162 -12.85 -6.27 1.64
C LEU A 162 -13.48 -6.12 0.24
N MET A 163 -13.73 -7.23 -0.45
CA MET A 163 -14.28 -7.25 -1.80
C MET A 163 -15.79 -7.41 -1.89
N ASP A 164 -16.46 -7.61 -0.76
CA ASP A 164 -17.89 -7.79 -0.66
C ASP A 164 -18.50 -6.66 0.18
N LYS A 165 -19.28 -5.79 -0.49
CA LYS A 165 -19.95 -4.65 0.15
C LYS A 165 -20.87 -5.09 1.30
N GLY A 166 -21.60 -6.19 1.13
CA GLY A 166 -22.51 -6.70 2.16
C GLY A 166 -21.74 -7.15 3.38
N ARG A 167 -20.71 -7.98 3.19
CA ARG A 167 -19.87 -8.48 4.29
C ARG A 167 -19.08 -7.36 4.98
N LEU A 168 -18.66 -6.32 4.23
CA LEU A 168 -18.06 -5.12 4.83
C LEU A 168 -19.03 -4.40 5.76
N LEU A 169 -20.28 -4.20 5.34
CA LEU A 169 -21.30 -3.55 6.16
C LEU A 169 -21.63 -4.38 7.42
N GLU A 170 -21.66 -5.71 7.31
CA GLU A 170 -21.96 -6.60 8.45
C GLU A 170 -20.95 -6.47 9.60
N ILE A 171 -19.69 -6.14 9.31
CA ILE A 171 -18.63 -5.99 10.33
C ILE A 171 -18.46 -4.55 10.83
N MET A 172 -19.18 -3.59 10.26
CA MET A 172 -19.23 -2.21 10.70
C MET A 172 -20.09 -2.05 11.96
N ASP A 173 -19.87 -0.98 12.71
CA ASP A 173 -20.78 -0.61 13.80
C ASP A 173 -22.06 0.06 13.25
N GLU A 174 -23.06 0.25 14.11
CA GLU A 174 -24.38 0.74 13.71
C GLU A 174 -24.35 2.12 13.02
N GLU A 175 -23.45 3.01 13.44
CA GLU A 175 -23.32 4.34 12.84
C GLU A 175 -22.67 4.24 11.46
N GLN A 176 -21.58 3.48 11.34
CA GLN A 176 -20.94 3.19 10.06
C GLN A 176 -21.91 2.49 9.09
N GLN A 177 -22.72 1.53 9.55
CA GLN A 177 -23.73 0.88 8.71
C GLN A 177 -24.75 1.88 8.15
N ARG A 178 -25.18 2.86 8.95
CA ARG A 178 -26.08 3.92 8.47
C ARG A 178 -25.40 4.81 7.44
N GLU A 179 -24.19 5.29 7.74
CA GLU A 179 -23.44 6.18 6.85
C GLU A 179 -23.10 5.52 5.51
N TYR A 180 -22.49 4.33 5.55
CA TYR A 180 -22.01 3.63 4.36
C TYR A 180 -23.08 2.78 3.67
N GLY A 181 -24.19 2.46 4.35
CA GLY A 181 -25.29 1.69 3.79
C GLY A 181 -26.41 2.57 3.22
N GLN A 182 -26.92 3.52 4.00
CA GLN A 182 -28.12 4.31 3.67
C GLN A 182 -27.82 5.71 3.17
N TYR A 183 -26.79 6.38 3.71
CA TYR A 183 -26.49 7.79 3.45
C TYR A 183 -25.15 7.98 2.73
N GLN A 184 -24.92 7.20 1.67
CA GLN A 184 -23.68 7.29 0.89
C GLN A 184 -23.57 8.69 0.25
N HIS A 185 -22.50 9.41 0.59
CA HIS A 185 -22.16 10.69 -0.03
C HIS A 185 -21.03 10.50 -1.02
N GLU A 186 -21.37 10.24 -2.29
CA GLU A 186 -20.39 10.22 -3.38
C GLU A 186 -20.01 11.64 -3.81
N THR A 187 -18.76 12.02 -3.56
CA THR A 187 -18.19 13.24 -4.14
C THR A 187 -17.78 12.95 -5.59
N LYS A 188 -18.25 13.76 -6.56
CA LYS A 188 -18.12 13.56 -8.02
C LYS A 188 -16.69 13.20 -8.51
N GLY A 189 -16.36 11.91 -8.53
CA GLY A 189 -15.98 11.08 -9.69
C GLY A 189 -14.82 11.43 -10.65
N LYS A 190 -14.08 12.55 -10.55
CA LYS A 190 -13.07 12.91 -11.59
C LYS A 190 -11.59 12.84 -11.18
N LYS A 191 -11.26 12.52 -9.92
CA LYS A 191 -9.90 12.73 -9.39
C LYS A 191 -8.92 11.57 -9.59
N GLN A 192 -9.39 10.34 -9.85
CA GLN A 192 -8.55 9.14 -9.62
C GLN A 192 -7.73 8.66 -10.82
N HIS A 193 -8.29 8.66 -12.04
CA HIS A 193 -7.48 8.44 -13.27
C HIS A 193 -6.38 9.49 -13.44
N ASP A 194 -6.67 10.73 -12.99
CA ASP A 194 -5.73 11.83 -12.96
C ASP A 194 -4.58 11.56 -11.98
N LEU A 195 -4.82 10.91 -10.83
CA LEU A 195 -3.77 10.57 -9.86
C LEU A 195 -2.79 9.51 -10.36
N ARG A 196 -3.25 8.42 -11.01
CA ARG A 196 -2.33 7.42 -11.59
C ARG A 196 -1.52 8.02 -12.74
N LYS A 197 -2.17 8.80 -13.62
CA LYS A 197 -1.48 9.52 -14.71
C LYS A 197 -0.46 10.51 -14.15
N LYS A 198 -0.83 11.32 -13.14
CA LYS A 198 0.09 12.24 -12.45
C LYS A 198 1.23 11.52 -11.76
N ARG A 199 1.00 10.35 -11.16
CA ARG A 199 2.05 9.55 -10.52
C ARG A 199 3.04 8.99 -11.55
N MET A 200 2.55 8.37 -12.62
CA MET A 200 3.43 7.88 -13.71
C MET A 200 4.22 9.02 -14.35
N VAL A 201 3.59 10.19 -14.55
CA VAL A 201 4.28 11.40 -15.03
C VAL A 201 5.31 11.89 -14.01
N SER A 202 5.00 11.84 -12.70
CA SER A 202 5.93 12.23 -11.63
C SER A 202 7.12 11.27 -11.51
N GLU A 203 6.92 9.96 -11.63
CA GLU A 203 7.97 8.94 -11.59
C GLU A 203 8.87 9.03 -12.83
N ALA A 204 8.26 9.18 -14.01
CA ALA A 204 9.00 9.41 -15.26
C ALA A 204 9.79 10.73 -15.19
N ALA A 205 9.19 11.79 -14.63
CA ALA A 205 9.86 13.06 -14.42
C ALA A 205 11.00 12.96 -13.39
N GLU A 206 10.83 12.22 -12.30
CA GLU A 206 11.90 12.00 -11.30
C GLU A 206 13.06 11.20 -11.89
N SER A 207 12.77 10.12 -12.61
CA SER A 207 13.78 9.30 -13.29
C SER A 207 14.56 10.12 -14.31
N THR A 208 13.85 10.88 -15.16
CA THR A 208 14.49 11.73 -16.17
C THR A 208 15.29 12.87 -15.51
N TRP A 209 14.75 13.48 -14.45
CA TRP A 209 15.44 14.53 -13.71
C TRP A 209 16.77 14.04 -13.15
N LYS A 210 16.80 12.84 -12.56
CA LYS A 210 18.05 12.22 -12.05
C LYS A 210 19.13 12.05 -13.13
N MET A 211 18.73 11.89 -14.40
CA MET A 211 19.67 11.80 -15.53
C MET A 211 20.18 13.16 -15.98
N VAL A 212 19.34 14.21 -15.94
CA VAL A 212 19.67 15.52 -16.53
C VAL A 212 20.13 16.57 -15.52
N GLN A 213 19.87 16.41 -14.22
CA GLN A 213 20.11 17.46 -13.19
C GLN A 213 21.56 17.97 -13.15
N ASP A 214 22.53 17.10 -13.45
CA ASP A 214 23.96 17.41 -13.46
C ASP A 214 24.51 17.69 -14.88
N SER A 215 23.64 17.73 -15.90
CA SER A 215 24.03 18.04 -17.28
C SER A 215 24.46 19.50 -17.44
N ASN A 216 25.41 19.72 -18.35
CA ASN A 216 25.83 21.05 -18.81
C ASN A 216 25.34 21.37 -20.23
N ASN A 217 24.48 20.53 -20.81
CA ASN A 217 23.87 20.77 -22.11
C ASN A 217 22.48 21.44 -21.96
N PRO A 218 22.27 22.66 -22.48
CA PRO A 218 20.96 23.33 -22.43
C PRO A 218 19.81 22.52 -23.04
N GLU A 219 20.07 21.73 -24.08
CA GLU A 219 19.02 20.97 -24.77
C GLU A 219 18.39 19.89 -23.89
N ASP A 220 19.15 19.32 -22.96
CA ASP A 220 18.64 18.29 -22.04
C ASP A 220 17.55 18.87 -21.11
N PHE A 221 17.72 20.12 -20.68
CA PHE A 221 16.72 20.84 -19.87
C PHE A 221 15.54 21.32 -20.70
N ARG A 222 15.74 21.67 -21.99
CA ARG A 222 14.63 22.02 -22.90
C ARG A 222 13.74 20.81 -23.15
N TYR A 223 14.34 19.66 -23.47
CA TYR A 223 13.61 18.41 -23.65
C TYR A 223 12.86 17.98 -22.38
N PHE A 224 13.51 18.09 -21.21
CA PHE A 224 12.86 17.81 -19.93
C PHE A 224 11.60 18.66 -19.71
N LEU A 225 11.68 19.97 -20.01
CA LEU A 225 10.56 20.90 -19.83
C LEU A 225 9.44 20.71 -20.85
N GLU A 226 9.76 20.22 -22.05
CA GLU A 226 8.77 19.88 -23.08
C GLU A 226 7.97 18.63 -22.68
N GLN A 227 8.66 17.59 -22.18
CA GLN A 227 8.01 16.33 -21.80
C GLN A 227 7.32 16.41 -20.44
N PHE A 228 7.82 17.23 -19.51
CA PHE A 228 7.33 17.32 -18.13
C PHE A 228 7.09 18.78 -17.68
N PRO A 229 6.22 19.55 -18.37
CA PRO A 229 6.04 20.98 -18.12
C PRO A 229 5.51 21.30 -16.71
N ASP A 230 4.74 20.38 -16.13
CA ASP A 230 4.07 20.53 -14.82
C ASP A 230 4.76 19.74 -13.69
N SER A 231 5.98 19.22 -13.94
CA SER A 231 6.74 18.46 -12.94
C SER A 231 7.21 19.34 -11.77
N PRO A 232 7.37 18.78 -10.55
CA PRO A 232 8.03 19.46 -9.43
C PRO A 232 9.44 20.00 -9.78
N TYR A 233 10.09 19.41 -10.79
CA TYR A 233 11.42 19.79 -11.24
C TYR A 233 11.42 20.84 -12.38
N ALA A 234 10.26 21.29 -12.85
CA ALA A 234 10.17 22.27 -13.93
C ALA A 234 10.80 23.62 -13.55
N ILE A 235 10.64 24.05 -12.29
CA ILE A 235 11.27 25.28 -11.79
C ILE A 235 12.80 25.18 -11.76
N PRO A 236 13.43 24.18 -11.11
CA PRO A 236 14.88 24.05 -11.14
C PRO A 236 15.43 23.84 -12.56
N ALA A 237 14.73 23.09 -13.43
CA ALA A 237 15.13 22.94 -14.84
C ALA A 237 15.16 24.28 -15.59
N LYS A 238 14.13 25.13 -15.44
CA LYS A 238 14.10 26.49 -16.02
C LYS A 238 15.24 27.37 -15.51
N LEU A 239 15.56 27.28 -14.22
CA LEU A 239 16.66 28.06 -13.62
C LEU A 239 18.02 27.63 -14.17
N LYS A 240 18.28 26.31 -14.23
CA LYS A 240 19.51 25.75 -14.76
C LYS A 240 19.69 26.05 -16.25
N LEU A 241 18.62 25.94 -17.04
CA LEU A 241 18.63 26.32 -18.46
C LEU A 241 19.05 27.79 -18.66
N LYS A 242 18.44 28.71 -17.90
CA LYS A 242 18.82 30.14 -17.95
C LYS A 242 20.28 30.39 -17.57
N GLN A 243 20.83 29.63 -16.62
CA GLN A 243 22.24 29.77 -16.23
C GLN A 243 23.17 29.30 -17.36
N LEU A 244 22.87 28.18 -18.00
CA LEU A 244 23.67 27.64 -19.09
C LEU A 244 23.59 28.49 -20.36
N GLU A 245 22.45 29.12 -20.63
CA GLU A 245 22.29 30.07 -21.73
C GLU A 245 23.04 31.38 -21.49
N ARG A 246 23.08 31.88 -20.25
CA ARG A 246 23.87 33.07 -19.88
C ARG A 246 25.38 32.84 -19.90
N GLY A 247 25.84 31.60 -19.72
CA GLY A 247 27.27 31.25 -19.80
C GLY A 247 27.79 31.03 -21.22
N LYS A 248 26.93 31.17 -22.23
CA LYS A 248 27.29 31.08 -23.66
C LYS A 248 27.41 32.45 -24.35
N GLU A 249 27.12 33.55 -23.64
CA GLU A 249 27.47 34.93 -24.01
C GLU A 249 28.85 35.29 -23.45
#